data_AF-A0A2H0V284-F1
#
_entry.id   AF-A0A2H0V284-F1
#
_cell.length_a   1.000
_cell.length_b   1.000
_cell.length_c   1.000
_cell.angle_alpha   90.00
_cell.angle_beta   90.00
_cell.angle_gamma   90.00
#
_symmetry.space_group_name_H-M   'P 1'
#
loop_
_entity.id
_entity.type
_entity.pdbx_description
1 polymer ?
#
loop_
_entity_poly.entity_id
_entity_poly.type
_entity_poly.pdbx_seq_one_letter_code
_entity_poly.pdbx_strand_id
1 'polypeptide(L)'
;MNKIKNIYQTTIFTFSLSLLFIFSAILIQTKGQSGLKINCSYLDPITIDIFAFIFALFLVIEGIYKIYQSKDAVLTKQITRGIRISFGLAILTLHLIQIFYK
;
A
#
# COMPACT_ATOMS: atom_id res chain seq x y z
N MET A 1 25.76 12.69 10.29
CA MET A 1 24.36 12.70 9.80
C MET A 1 23.43 12.38 10.96
N ASN A 2 22.37 13.16 11.16
CA ASN A 2 21.51 13.00 12.34
C ASN A 2 20.50 11.86 12.11
N LYS A 3 20.70 10.72 12.77
CA LYS A 3 19.94 9.47 12.58
C LYS A 3 18.44 9.66 12.75
N ILE A 4 18.05 10.44 13.77
CA ILE A 4 16.66 10.76 14.09
C ILE A 4 15.99 11.53 12.96
N LYS A 5 16.71 12.47 12.33
CA LYS A 5 16.19 13.27 11.21
C LYS A 5 15.87 12.41 10.00
N ASN A 6 16.73 11.45 9.66
CA ASN A 6 16.57 10.62 8.47
C ASN A 6 15.38 9.66 8.58
N ILE A 7 15.24 8.98 9.72
CA ILE A 7 14.10 8.10 9.94
C ILE A 7 12.78 8.88 9.98
N TYR A 8 12.76 10.03 10.64
CA TYR A 8 11.57 10.90 10.67
C TYR A 8 11.15 11.34 9.27
N GLN A 9 12.10 11.81 8.46
CA GLN A 9 11.85 12.17 7.05
C GLN A 9 11.34 10.99 6.23
N THR A 10 11.92 9.80 6.42
CA THR A 10 11.52 8.58 5.70
C THR A 10 10.11 8.14 6.11
N THR A 11 9.78 8.21 7.40
CA THR A 11 8.46 7.88 7.93
C THR A 11 7.41 8.84 7.37
N ILE A 12 7.65 10.15 7.43
CA ILE A 12 6.72 11.15 6.85
C ILE A 12 6.54 10.91 5.36
N PHE A 13 7.63 10.74 4.62
CA PHE A 13 7.57 10.48 3.19
C PHE A 13 6.71 9.24 2.88
N THR A 14 6.98 8.13 3.58
CA THR A 14 6.25 6.87 3.41
C THR A 14 4.77 7.03 3.77
N PHE A 15 4.46 7.75 4.85
CA PHE A 15 3.09 8.00 5.28
C PHE A 15 2.32 8.84 4.26
N SER A 16 2.88 9.98 3.83
CA SER A 16 2.26 10.85 2.82
C SER A 16 2.08 10.14 1.49
N LEU A 17 3.07 9.36 1.05
CA LEU A 17 2.97 8.57 -0.18
C LEU A 17 1.88 7.49 -0.08
N SER A 18 1.78 6.83 1.07
CA SER A 18 0.77 5.80 1.29
C SER A 18 -0.63 6.38 1.30
N LEU A 19 -0.86 7.55 1.91
CA LEU A 19 -2.14 8.25 1.84
C LEU A 19 -2.53 8.58 0.39
N LEU A 20 -1.59 9.07 -0.42
CA LEU A 20 -1.83 9.38 -1.83
C LEU A 20 -2.25 8.12 -2.61
N PHE A 21 -1.58 7.00 -2.37
CA PHE A 21 -1.86 5.73 -3.03
C PHE A 21 -3.21 5.13 -2.61
N ILE A 22 -3.52 5.16 -1.31
CA ILE A 22 -4.83 4.74 -0.77
C ILE A 22 -5.95 5.58 -1.39
N PHE A 23 -5.78 6.91 -1.41
CA PHE A 23 -6.78 7.81 -2.00
C PHE A 23 -6.98 7.53 -3.49
N SER A 24 -5.89 7.34 -4.23
CA SER A 24 -5.93 6.98 -5.65
C SER A 24 -6.62 5.63 -5.88
N ALA A 25 -6.35 4.63 -5.03
CA ALA A 25 -7.00 3.32 -5.09
C ALA A 25 -8.52 3.43 -4.86
N ILE A 26 -8.95 4.19 -3.86
CA ILE A 26 -10.38 4.46 -3.60
C ILE A 26 -11.03 5.13 -4.82
N LEU A 27 -10.40 6.17 -5.39
CA LEU A 27 -10.94 6.87 -6.55
C LEU A 27 -11.08 5.96 -7.78
N ILE A 28 -10.06 5.15 -8.06
CA ILE A 28 -10.08 4.22 -9.19
C ILE A 28 -11.16 3.15 -8.97
N GLN A 29 -11.24 2.58 -7.77
CA GLN A 29 -12.23 1.55 -7.44
C GLN A 29 -13.66 2.07 -7.56
N THR A 30 -13.95 3.24 -6.97
CA THR A 30 -15.28 3.87 -7.02
C THR A 30 -15.67 4.30 -8.43
N LYS A 31 -14.75 4.86 -9.21
CA LYS A 31 -14.97 5.19 -10.62
C LYS A 31 -15.19 3.95 -11.48
N GLY A 32 -14.43 2.88 -11.24
CA GLY A 32 -14.60 1.59 -11.91
C GLY A 32 -15.97 0.97 -11.64
N GLN A 33 -16.41 0.97 -10.38
CA GLN A 33 -17.73 0.44 -9.98
C GLN A 33 -18.88 1.27 -10.56
N SER A 34 -18.81 2.61 -10.50
CA SER A 34 -19.88 3.48 -11.03
C SER A 34 -20.05 3.41 -12.55
N GLY A 35 -19.02 3.01 -13.29
CA GLY A 35 -19.09 2.81 -14.75
C GLY A 35 -19.72 1.48 -15.16
N LEU A 36 -19.83 0.51 -14.25
CA LEU A 36 -20.32 -0.84 -14.54
C LEU A 36 -21.74 -1.01 -13.98
N LYS A 37 -22.73 -1.27 -14.85
CA LYS A 37 -24.15 -1.48 -14.45
C LYS A 37 -24.38 -2.74 -13.60
N ILE A 38 -23.36 -3.58 -13.48
CA ILE A 38 -23.35 -4.79 -12.67
C ILE A 38 -22.26 -4.55 -11.63
N ASN A 39 -22.58 -4.75 -10.34
CA ASN A 39 -21.56 -4.82 -9.30
C ASN A 39 -20.57 -5.88 -9.72
N CYS A 40 -19.42 -5.46 -10.22
CA CYS A 40 -18.37 -6.33 -10.69
C CYS A 40 -17.66 -6.93 -9.49
N SER A 41 -18.37 -7.81 -8.80
CA SER A 41 -17.81 -8.92 -8.04
C SER A 41 -17.28 -9.93 -9.06
N TYR A 42 -16.30 -9.53 -9.88
CA TYR A 42 -15.48 -10.52 -10.57
C TYR A 42 -14.61 -11.11 -9.46
N LEU A 43 -14.96 -12.26 -8.87
CA LEU A 43 -14.68 -13.60 -9.39
C LEU A 43 -13.22 -13.79 -9.81
N ASP A 44 -12.29 -13.01 -9.26
CA ASP A 44 -10.97 -13.59 -9.03
C ASP A 44 -11.19 -14.83 -8.13
N PRO A 45 -10.60 -15.99 -8.47
CA PRO A 45 -10.64 -17.14 -7.59
C PRO A 45 -10.24 -16.69 -6.19
N ILE A 46 -10.96 -17.15 -5.15
CA ILE A 46 -10.66 -16.84 -3.74
C ILE A 46 -9.16 -16.99 -3.43
N THR A 47 -8.51 -17.95 -4.09
CA THR A 47 -7.07 -18.18 -4.06
C THR A 47 -6.24 -16.96 -4.47
N ILE A 48 -6.59 -16.25 -5.54
CA ILE A 48 -5.89 -15.04 -6.01
C ILE A 48 -6.03 -13.91 -4.99
N ASP A 49 -7.23 -13.69 -4.46
CA ASP A 49 -7.47 -12.67 -3.43
C ASP A 49 -6.67 -12.95 -2.15
N ILE A 50 -6.65 -14.21 -1.69
CA ILE A 50 -5.86 -14.62 -0.52
C ILE A 50 -4.37 -14.39 -0.78
N PHE A 51 -3.86 -14.80 -1.94
CA PHE A 51 -2.45 -14.57 -2.27
C PHE A 51 -2.12 -13.08 -2.35
N ALA A 52 -2.94 -12.28 -3.03
CA ALA A 52 -2.75 -10.85 -3.15
C ALA A 52 -2.76 -10.15 -1.77
N PHE A 53 -3.66 -10.55 -0.88
CA PHE A 53 -3.70 -10.06 0.50
C PHE A 53 -2.44 -10.42 1.30
N ILE A 54 -1.99 -11.68 1.23
CA ILE A 54 -0.76 -12.14 1.90
C ILE A 54 0.47 -11.42 1.34
N PHE A 55 0.58 -11.29 0.02
CA PHE A 55 1.67 -10.57 -0.63
C PHE A 55 1.66 -9.10 -0.21
N ALA A 56 0.50 -8.46 -0.16
CA ALA A 56 0.39 -7.07 0.27
C ALA A 56 0.83 -6.89 1.74
N LEU A 57 0.43 -7.78 2.64
CA LEU A 57 0.96 -7.81 4.02
C LEU A 57 2.47 -7.97 4.05
N PHE A 58 3.02 -8.88 3.24
CA PHE A 58 4.46 -9.08 3.14
C PHE A 58 5.19 -7.81 2.64
N LEU A 59 4.66 -7.11 1.65
CA LEU A 59 5.22 -5.84 1.16
C LEU A 59 5.28 -4.77 2.27
N VAL A 60 4.21 -4.65 3.05
CA VAL A 60 4.12 -3.69 4.16
C VAL A 60 5.09 -4.06 5.28
N ILE A 61 5.02 -5.29 5.79
CA ILE A 61 5.81 -5.74 6.94
C ILE A 61 7.31 -5.71 6.61
N GLU A 62 7.73 -6.28 5.48
CA GLU A 62 9.14 -6.28 5.10
C GLU A 62 9.64 -4.86 4.81
N GLY A 63 8.81 -4.01 4.20
CA GLY A 63 9.11 -2.61 3.96
C GLY A 63 9.38 -1.85 5.26
N ILE A 64 8.46 -1.95 6.22
CA ILE A 64 8.57 -1.31 7.54
C ILE A 64 9.81 -1.83 8.27
N TYR A 65 10.01 -3.16 8.28
CA TYR A 65 11.17 -3.79 8.90
C TYR A 65 12.48 -3.25 8.32
N LYS A 66 12.60 -3.16 6.99
CA LYS A 66 13.80 -2.62 6.33
C LYS A 66 14.04 -1.15 6.64
N ILE A 67 12.98 -0.32 6.69
CA ILE A 67 13.11 1.09 7.10
C ILE A 67 13.65 1.17 8.53
N TYR A 68 13.10 0.37 9.44
CA TYR A 68 13.54 0.32 10.83
C TYR A 68 14.96 -0.25 10.99
N GLN A 69 15.38 -1.21 10.15
CA GLN A 69 16.74 -1.75 10.19
C GLN A 69 17.77 -0.74 9.67
N SER A 70 17.42 0.10 8.69
CA SER A 70 18.33 1.08 8.09
C SER A 70 18.05 2.52 8.52
N LYS A 71 17.85 2.77 9.83
CA LYS A 71 17.48 4.10 10.36
C LYS A 71 18.42 5.24 9.95
N ASP A 72 19.68 4.90 9.64
CA ASP A 72 20.73 5.87 9.32
C ASP A 72 20.79 6.22 7.83
N ALA A 73 20.12 5.44 6.98
CA ALA A 73 20.15 5.64 5.53
C ALA A 73 19.42 6.93 5.13
N VAL A 74 20.00 7.66 4.17
CA VAL A 74 19.38 8.82 3.53
C VAL A 74 18.06 8.44 2.86
N LEU A 75 17.12 9.40 2.81
CA LEU A 75 15.79 9.23 2.22
C LEU A 75 15.84 8.62 0.82
N THR A 76 16.77 9.07 -0.04
CA THR A 76 16.90 8.60 -1.43
C THR A 76 17.12 7.09 -1.55
N LYS A 77 17.79 6.47 -0.57
CA LYS A 77 18.00 5.01 -0.51
C LYS A 77 16.79 4.26 0.04
N GLN A 78 15.82 4.96 0.61
CA GLN A 78 14.61 4.40 1.22
C GLN A 78 13.34 4.60 0.38
N ILE A 79 13.40 5.39 -0.70
CA ILE A 79 12.25 5.69 -1.57
C ILE A 79 11.56 4.41 -2.06
N THR A 80 12.32 3.44 -2.57
CA THR A 80 11.76 2.17 -3.07
C THR A 80 11.06 1.37 -1.97
N ARG A 81 11.51 1.49 -0.73
CA ARG A 81 10.86 0.86 0.44
C ARG A 81 9.56 1.56 0.79
N GLY A 82 9.54 2.90 0.73
CA GLY A 82 8.32 3.69 0.87
C GLY A 82 7.28 3.35 -0.18
N ILE A 83 7.68 3.33 -1.46
CA ILE A 83 6.81 2.93 -2.59
C ILE A 83 6.23 1.53 -2.37
N ARG A 84 7.08 0.57 -1.95
CA ARG A 84 6.67 -0.80 -1.68
C ARG A 84 5.59 -0.88 -0.59
N ILE A 85 5.75 -0.13 0.50
CA ILE A 85 4.75 -0.05 1.58
C ILE A 85 3.46 0.58 1.06
N SER A 86 3.55 1.66 0.29
CA SER A 86 2.39 2.35 -0.27
C SER A 86 1.58 1.45 -1.22
N PHE A 87 2.23 0.65 -2.07
CA PHE A 87 1.56 -0.36 -2.88
C PHE A 87 0.89 -1.44 -2.04
N GLY A 88 1.58 -1.97 -1.03
CA GLY A 88 0.99 -2.97 -0.12
C GLY A 88 -0.27 -2.43 0.57
N LEU A 89 -0.23 -1.20 1.09
CA LEU A 89 -1.39 -0.57 1.72
C LEU A 89 -2.53 -0.28 0.73
N ALA A 90 -2.22 0.12 -0.50
CA ALA A 90 -3.22 0.31 -1.54
C ALA A 90 -3.92 -0.99 -1.92
N ILE A 91 -3.17 -2.08 -2.11
CA ILE A 91 -3.73 -3.40 -2.42
C ILE A 91 -4.62 -3.90 -1.28
N LEU A 92 -4.16 -3.77 -0.02
CA LEU A 92 -4.98 -4.10 1.15
C LEU A 92 -6.28 -3.29 1.18
N THR A 93 -6.21 -2.00 0.87
CA THR A 93 -7.39 -1.12 0.80
C THR A 93 -8.37 -1.59 -0.27
N LEU A 94 -7.89 -1.94 -1.47
CA LEU A 94 -8.72 -2.45 -2.55
C LEU A 94 -9.46 -3.72 -2.12
N HIS A 95 -8.75 -4.69 -1.53
CA HIS A 95 -9.38 -5.92 -1.05
C HIS A 95 -10.39 -5.67 0.08
N LEU A 96 -10.10 -4.74 1.01
CA LEU A 96 -11.06 -4.36 2.05
C LEU A 96 -12.33 -3.77 1.42
N ILE A 97 -12.20 -2.85 0.47
CA ILE A 97 -13.35 -2.27 -0.25
C ILE A 97 -14.11 -3.36 -1.00
N GLN A 98 -13.43 -4.27 -1.68
CA GLN A 98 -14.06 -5.40 -2.37
C GLN A 98 -14.84 -6.31 -1.42
N ILE A 99 -14.34 -6.56 -0.21
CA ILE A 99 -15.05 -7.37 0.81
C ILE A 99 -16.30 -6.65 1.32
N PHE A 100 -16.22 -5.34 1.60
CA PHE A 100 -17.34 -4.58 2.17
C PHE A 100 -18.43 -4.22 1.15
N TYR A 101 -18.09 -4.10 -0.14
CA TYR A 101 -19.02 -3.72 -1.22
C TYR A 101 -19.48 -4.92 -2.06
N LYS A 102 -19.13 -6.15 -1.65
CA LYS A 102 -19.73 -7.39 -2.18
C LYS A 102 -21.08 -7.62 -1.52
#